data_AF-A0A972MRP5-F1
#
_entry.id   AF-A0A972MRP5-F1
#
_cell.length_a   1.000
_cell.length_b   1.000
_cell.length_c   1.000
_cell.angle_alpha   90.00
_cell.angle_beta   90.00
_cell.angle_gamma   90.00
#
_symmetry.space_group_name_H-M   'P 1'
#
loop_
_entity.id
_entity.type
_entity.pdbx_description
1 polymer ?
#
loop_
_entity_poly.entity_id
_entity_poly.type
_entity_poly.pdbx_seq_one_letter_code
_entity_poly.pdbx_strand_id
1 'polypeptide(L)'
;MKKIIFSLVFFCASLLALDGQKVFESNCAACHLGEVTKAEFMKQIKTVKAPPMIEVSNRLKNTIQINPHNENSEEIHRFAVISYIKEYVKHPSFDYYMCDDAAVSRFDVMPAQKNLKEDELQAVAEWIYDYFEGKEFK
;
A
#
# COMPACT_ATOMS: atom_id res chain seq x y z
N MET A 1 34.53 30.21 42.09
CA MET A 1 33.34 29.32 42.19
C MET A 1 32.76 29.17 40.78
N LYS A 2 32.84 27.96 40.22
CA LYS A 2 32.51 27.64 38.82
C LYS A 2 30.99 27.61 38.63
N LYS A 3 30.45 28.43 37.73
CA LYS A 3 29.06 28.34 37.28
C LYS A 3 29.01 27.32 36.13
N ILE A 4 28.39 26.18 36.39
CA ILE A 4 28.20 25.10 35.42
C ILE A 4 27.14 25.54 34.41
N ILE A 5 27.54 25.67 33.15
CA ILE A 5 26.64 25.89 32.02
C ILE A 5 25.98 24.53 31.71
N PHE A 6 24.70 24.38 32.02
CA PHE A 6 23.92 23.22 31.63
C PHE A 6 23.37 23.46 30.22
N SER A 7 24.13 23.07 29.19
CA SER A 7 23.61 22.98 27.82
C SER A 7 22.82 21.68 27.69
N LEU A 8 21.50 21.78 27.74
CA LEU A 8 20.59 20.68 27.44
C LEU A 8 20.47 20.56 25.91
N VAL A 9 21.29 19.74 25.29
CA VAL A 9 21.18 19.41 23.86
C VAL A 9 20.04 18.39 23.72
N PHE A 10 18.86 18.87 23.31
CA PHE A 10 17.71 18.04 22.97
C PHE A 10 17.97 17.42 21.59
N PHE A 11 18.53 16.21 21.55
CA PHE A 11 18.71 15.46 20.32
C PHE A 11 17.35 14.89 19.89
N CYS A 12 16.58 15.69 19.15
CA CYS A 12 15.37 15.23 18.51
C CYS A 12 15.79 14.32 17.33
N ALA A 13 15.88 13.01 17.58
CA ALA A 13 16.04 12.03 16.51
C ALA A 13 14.73 11.99 15.73
N SER A 14 14.64 12.76 14.64
CA SER A 14 13.57 12.64 13.66
C SER A 14 13.63 11.24 13.06
N LEU A 15 12.65 10.40 13.40
CA LEU A 15 12.38 9.16 12.70
C LEU A 15 12.05 9.53 11.24
N LEU A 16 13.02 9.35 10.35
CA LEU A 16 12.79 9.50 8.91
C LEU A 16 11.90 8.34 8.48
N ALA A 17 10.60 8.60 8.29
CA ALA A 17 9.71 7.66 7.64
C ALA A 17 10.24 7.37 6.22
N LEU A 18 10.26 6.09 5.83
CA LEU A 18 10.62 5.71 4.48
C LEU A 18 9.59 6.25 3.48
N ASP A 19 10.06 6.60 2.30
CA ASP A 19 9.22 7.09 1.21
C ASP A 19 8.55 5.90 0.52
N GLY A 20 7.29 5.63 0.87
CA GLY A 20 6.53 4.50 0.34
C GLY A 20 6.37 4.53 -1.18
N GLN A 21 6.37 5.71 -1.80
CA GLN A 21 6.35 5.83 -3.27
C GLN A 21 7.63 5.26 -3.87
N LYS A 22 8.79 5.59 -3.30
CA LYS A 22 10.08 5.05 -3.78
C LYS A 22 10.17 3.54 -3.59
N VAL A 23 9.61 3.01 -2.51
CA VAL A 23 9.52 1.56 -2.31
C VAL A 23 8.64 0.92 -3.39
N PHE A 24 7.49 1.52 -3.71
CA PHE A 24 6.62 1.07 -4.81
C PHE A 24 7.35 1.10 -6.16
N GLU A 25 8.00 2.22 -6.50
CA GLU A 25 8.74 2.38 -7.75
C GLU A 25 9.85 1.33 -7.91
N SER A 26 10.53 1.01 -6.82
CA SER A 26 11.67 0.08 -6.83
C SER A 26 11.26 -1.39 -6.84
N ASN A 27 10.11 -1.73 -6.24
CA ASN A 27 9.75 -3.13 -5.96
C ASN A 27 8.46 -3.61 -6.64
N CYS A 28 7.53 -2.69 -6.93
CA CYS A 28 6.17 -3.03 -7.40
C CYS A 28 5.93 -2.58 -8.85
N ALA A 29 6.55 -1.47 -9.27
CA ALA A 29 6.32 -0.85 -10.58
C ALA A 29 6.82 -1.70 -11.78
N ALA A 30 7.59 -2.75 -11.53
CA ALA A 30 7.97 -3.72 -12.57
C ALA A 30 6.77 -4.51 -13.11
N CYS A 31 5.67 -4.58 -12.36
CA CYS A 31 4.46 -5.31 -12.73
C CYS A 31 3.20 -4.43 -12.71
N HIS A 32 3.09 -3.53 -11.73
CA HIS A 32 1.93 -2.66 -11.54
C HIS A 32 2.16 -1.28 -12.17
N LEU A 33 1.17 -0.78 -12.90
CA LEU A 33 1.08 0.67 -13.14
C LEU A 33 0.55 1.33 -11.86
N GLY A 34 1.10 2.49 -11.48
CA GLY A 34 0.66 3.24 -10.30
C GLY A 34 -0.71 3.90 -10.51
N GLU A 35 -0.70 5.19 -10.83
CA GLU A 35 -1.87 5.95 -11.26
C GLU A 35 -1.98 5.93 -12.78
N VAL A 36 -3.13 5.50 -13.30
CA VAL A 36 -3.42 5.41 -14.74
C VAL A 36 -4.93 5.44 -14.94
N THR A 37 -5.41 6.06 -16.03
CA THR A 37 -6.84 6.00 -16.36
C THR A 37 -7.23 4.62 -16.87
N LYS A 38 -8.50 4.28 -16.80
CA LYS A 38 -9.03 3.03 -17.37
C LYS A 38 -8.77 2.96 -18.87
N ALA A 39 -9.00 4.06 -19.58
CA ALA A 39 -8.76 4.13 -21.02
C ALA A 39 -7.29 3.83 -21.38
N GLU A 40 -6.33 4.35 -20.61
CA GLU A 40 -4.90 4.10 -20.82
C GLU A 40 -4.48 2.69 -20.40
N PHE A 41 -5.02 2.18 -19.29
CA PHE A 41 -4.76 0.82 -18.84
C PHE A 41 -5.25 -0.20 -19.88
N MET A 42 -6.45 -0.01 -20.43
CA MET A 42 -7.02 -0.91 -21.44
C MET A 42 -6.19 -0.96 -22.73
N LYS A 43 -5.45 0.10 -23.07
CA LYS A 43 -4.49 0.07 -24.20
C LYS A 43 -3.29 -0.84 -23.91
N GLN A 44 -2.93 -1.02 -22.65
CA GLN A 44 -1.74 -1.75 -22.20
C GLN A 44 -2.07 -3.09 -21.53
N ILE A 45 -3.34 -3.44 -21.37
CA ILE A 45 -3.82 -4.61 -20.62
C ILE A 45 -3.20 -5.93 -21.08
N LYS A 46 -2.77 -6.03 -22.34
CA LYS A 46 -2.12 -7.21 -22.91
C LYS A 46 -0.65 -7.35 -22.49
N THR A 47 0.01 -6.24 -22.16
CA THR A 47 1.46 -6.20 -21.87
C THR A 47 1.75 -6.03 -20.38
N VAL A 48 0.85 -5.42 -19.61
CA VAL A 48 0.99 -5.34 -18.15
C VAL A 48 0.84 -6.72 -17.51
N LYS A 49 1.59 -6.94 -16.42
CA LYS A 49 1.62 -8.21 -15.70
C LYS A 49 0.69 -8.25 -14.50
N ALA A 50 0.16 -7.09 -14.09
CA ALA A 50 -0.66 -6.95 -12.91
C ALA A 50 -1.70 -5.83 -13.09
N PRO A 51 -2.76 -5.80 -12.28
CA PRO A 51 -3.74 -4.70 -12.28
C PRO A 51 -3.10 -3.37 -11.87
N PRO A 52 -3.70 -2.21 -12.23
CA PRO A 52 -3.17 -0.92 -11.84
C PRO A 52 -3.42 -0.68 -10.35
N MET A 53 -2.46 -0.07 -9.66
CA MET A 53 -2.48 0.04 -8.20
C MET A 53 -3.61 0.95 -7.70
N ILE A 54 -4.03 1.95 -8.48
CA ILE A 54 -5.23 2.74 -8.19
C ILE A 54 -6.48 1.86 -8.04
N GLU A 55 -6.68 0.87 -8.92
CA GLU A 55 -7.84 -0.01 -8.87
C GLU A 55 -7.71 -1.04 -7.75
N VAL A 56 -6.50 -1.58 -7.52
CA VAL A 56 -6.23 -2.48 -6.39
C VAL A 56 -6.55 -1.78 -5.07
N SER A 57 -6.03 -0.57 -4.86
CA SER A 57 -6.27 0.20 -3.63
C SER A 57 -7.77 0.45 -3.41
N ASN A 58 -8.46 0.95 -4.44
CA ASN A 58 -9.90 1.20 -4.37
C ASN A 58 -10.70 -0.07 -4.08
N ARG A 59 -10.35 -1.19 -4.71
CA ARG A 59 -11.02 -2.47 -4.51
C ARG A 59 -10.86 -2.97 -3.08
N LEU A 60 -9.66 -2.87 -2.50
CA LEU A 60 -9.40 -3.31 -1.13
C LEU A 60 -10.19 -2.47 -0.13
N LYS A 61 -10.19 -1.14 -0.27
CA LYS A 61 -10.99 -0.24 0.58
C LYS A 61 -12.49 -0.50 0.47
N ASN A 62 -12.97 -0.84 -0.72
CA ASN A 62 -14.39 -1.18 -0.91
C ASN A 62 -14.75 -2.58 -0.39
N THR A 63 -13.80 -3.51 -0.35
CA THR A 63 -14.04 -4.89 0.06
C THR A 63 -13.94 -5.06 1.57
N ILE A 64 -12.97 -4.39 2.21
CA ILE A 64 -12.78 -4.41 3.65
C ILE A 64 -13.74 -3.40 4.27
N GLN A 65 -14.78 -3.87 4.94
CA GLN A 65 -15.80 -2.99 5.53
C GLN A 65 -15.69 -3.01 7.05
N ILE A 66 -15.67 -1.83 7.67
CA ILE A 66 -15.74 -1.66 9.12
C ILE A 66 -17.13 -1.14 9.50
N ASN A 67 -17.64 -1.55 10.66
CA ASN A 67 -18.91 -1.03 11.15
C ASN A 67 -18.85 0.51 11.26
N PRO A 68 -19.66 1.26 10.49
CA PRO A 68 -19.59 2.72 10.45
C PRO A 68 -20.08 3.38 11.75
N HIS A 69 -20.69 2.62 12.65
CA HIS A 69 -21.11 3.10 13.98
C HIS A 69 -19.99 3.05 15.03
N ASN A 70 -18.79 2.57 14.67
CA ASN A 70 -17.62 2.64 15.54
C ASN A 70 -17.01 4.05 15.49
N GLU A 71 -16.74 4.64 16.66
CA GLU A 71 -16.12 5.97 16.77
C GLU A 71 -14.77 6.11 16.03
N ASN A 72 -14.06 4.99 15.84
CA ASN A 72 -12.77 4.91 15.15
C ASN A 72 -12.85 4.14 13.82
N SER A 73 -14.02 4.10 13.17
CA SER A 73 -14.25 3.29 11.96
C SER A 73 -13.21 3.52 10.87
N GLU A 74 -12.85 4.78 10.60
CA GLU A 74 -11.87 5.16 9.58
C GLU A 74 -10.44 4.70 9.91
N GLU A 75 -10.02 4.86 11.16
CA GLU A 75 -8.69 4.42 11.60
C GLU A 75 -8.57 2.90 11.57
N ILE A 76 -9.61 2.20 12.05
CA ILE A 76 -9.68 0.74 12.01
C ILE A 76 -9.68 0.26 10.56
N HIS A 77 -10.40 0.94 9.66
CA HIS A 77 -10.45 0.59 8.25
C HIS A 77 -9.08 0.75 7.60
N ARG A 78 -8.43 1.91 7.78
CA ARG A 78 -7.06 2.15 7.31
C ARG A 78 -6.10 1.08 7.83
N PHE A 79 -6.15 0.78 9.13
CA PHE A 79 -5.31 -0.25 9.73
C PHE A 79 -5.57 -1.63 9.13
N ALA A 80 -6.83 -2.01 8.93
CA ALA A 80 -7.19 -3.31 8.37
C ALA A 80 -6.73 -3.47 6.92
N VAL A 81 -6.94 -2.45 6.08
CA VAL A 81 -6.49 -2.47 4.67
C VAL A 81 -4.96 -2.51 4.58
N ILE A 82 -4.25 -1.69 5.35
CA ILE A 82 -2.78 -1.73 5.40
C ILE A 82 -2.30 -3.10 5.86
N SER A 83 -2.87 -3.66 6.92
CA SER A 83 -2.50 -4.98 7.44
C SER A 83 -2.70 -6.07 6.39
N TYR A 84 -3.82 -6.03 5.66
CA TYR A 84 -4.08 -6.94 4.55
C TYR A 84 -3.03 -6.79 3.43
N ILE A 85 -2.70 -5.56 3.02
CA ILE A 85 -1.69 -5.32 1.98
C ILE A 85 -0.35 -5.92 2.40
N LYS A 86 0.08 -5.68 3.64
CA LYS A 86 1.35 -6.20 4.16
C LYS A 86 1.39 -7.73 4.11
N GLU A 87 0.33 -8.37 4.59
CA GLU A 87 0.23 -9.83 4.61
C GLU A 87 0.20 -10.40 3.18
N TYR A 88 -0.64 -9.85 2.31
CA TYR A 88 -0.78 -10.32 0.93
C TYR A 88 0.48 -10.10 0.09
N VAL A 89 1.27 -9.04 0.35
CA VAL A 89 2.56 -8.83 -0.33
C VAL A 89 3.58 -9.91 0.06
N LYS A 90 3.54 -10.38 1.32
CA LYS A 90 4.46 -11.42 1.83
C LYS A 90 4.01 -12.83 1.51
N HIS A 91 2.72 -13.12 1.60
CA HIS A 91 2.17 -14.47 1.55
C HIS A 91 0.97 -14.64 0.60
N PRO A 92 0.98 -14.05 -0.61
CA PRO A 92 -0.19 -14.04 -1.50
C PRO A 92 -0.73 -15.45 -1.76
N SER A 93 -2.06 -15.62 -1.69
CA SER A 93 -2.72 -16.92 -1.84
C SER A 93 -4.07 -16.81 -2.55
N PHE A 94 -4.45 -17.89 -3.22
CA PHE A 94 -5.80 -18.11 -3.74
C PHE A 94 -6.86 -18.24 -2.65
N ASP A 95 -6.48 -18.57 -1.41
CA ASP A 95 -7.43 -18.83 -0.33
C ASP A 95 -8.05 -17.54 0.23
N TYR A 96 -7.42 -16.38 0.02
CA TYR A 96 -7.81 -15.14 0.69
C TYR A 96 -7.57 -13.86 -0.14
N TYR A 97 -7.45 -13.95 -1.45
CA TYR A 97 -7.39 -12.76 -2.29
C TYR A 97 -8.70 -11.95 -2.21
N MET A 98 -8.59 -10.62 -2.24
CA MET A 98 -9.72 -9.69 -2.17
C MET A 98 -10.01 -8.93 -3.47
N CYS A 99 -9.21 -9.14 -4.51
CA CYS A 99 -9.54 -8.68 -5.87
C CYS A 99 -10.63 -9.58 -6.50
N ASP A 100 -11.26 -9.18 -7.61
CA ASP A 100 -12.21 -10.08 -8.28
C ASP A 100 -11.54 -11.28 -8.96
N ASP A 101 -12.32 -12.34 -9.11
CA ASP A 101 -11.97 -13.56 -9.84
C ASP A 101 -11.52 -13.28 -11.28
N ALA A 102 -12.01 -12.22 -11.93
CA ALA A 102 -11.60 -11.86 -13.29
C ALA A 102 -10.16 -11.35 -13.31
N ALA A 103 -9.73 -10.59 -12.30
CA ALA A 103 -8.35 -10.13 -12.13
C ALA A 103 -7.43 -11.32 -11.85
N VAL A 104 -7.82 -12.25 -10.97
CA VAL A 104 -7.03 -13.46 -10.69
C VAL A 104 -6.95 -14.36 -11.92
N SER A 105 -8.06 -14.57 -12.63
CA SER A 105 -8.08 -15.32 -13.89
C SER A 105 -7.17 -14.69 -14.95
N ARG A 106 -7.05 -13.35 -14.97
CA ARG A 106 -6.21 -12.63 -15.93
C ARG A 106 -4.73 -12.58 -15.53
N PHE A 107 -4.43 -12.32 -14.26
CA PHE A 107 -3.09 -11.95 -13.79
C PHE A 107 -2.45 -13.02 -12.91
N ASP A 108 -3.19 -14.06 -12.53
CA ASP A 108 -2.81 -15.04 -11.51
C ASP A 108 -2.66 -14.38 -10.13
N VAL A 109 -2.34 -15.19 -9.11
CA VAL A 109 -1.95 -14.68 -7.79
C VAL A 109 -0.55 -14.05 -7.86
N MET A 110 -0.40 -12.93 -7.16
CA MET A 110 0.85 -12.19 -7.11
C MET A 110 2.00 -13.07 -6.58
N PRO A 111 3.24 -12.98 -7.10
CA PRO A 111 4.37 -13.64 -6.47
C PRO A 111 4.78 -12.94 -5.16
N ALA A 112 5.11 -13.73 -4.14
CA ALA A 112 5.53 -13.26 -2.82
C ALA A 112 6.77 -12.35 -2.88
N GLN A 113 6.71 -11.17 -2.25
CA GLN A 113 7.83 -10.24 -2.14
C GLN A 113 8.61 -10.46 -0.84
N LYS A 114 9.39 -11.54 -0.81
CA LYS A 114 10.10 -11.98 0.39
C LYS A 114 11.20 -11.02 0.85
N ASN A 115 11.73 -10.18 -0.05
CA ASN A 115 12.92 -9.36 0.19
C ASN A 115 12.64 -7.99 0.83
N LEU A 116 11.38 -7.51 0.85
CA LEU A 116 11.08 -6.24 1.54
C LEU A 116 11.31 -6.38 3.04
N LYS A 117 11.93 -5.39 3.65
CA LYS A 117 12.00 -5.27 5.11
C LYS A 117 10.65 -4.80 5.66
N GLU A 118 10.44 -4.96 6.96
CA GLU A 118 9.18 -4.58 7.61
C GLU A 118 8.86 -3.09 7.52
N ASP A 119 9.88 -2.23 7.56
CA ASP A 119 9.73 -0.78 7.41
C ASP A 119 9.38 -0.38 5.97
N GLU A 120 10.01 -1.01 4.97
CA GLU A 120 9.65 -0.86 3.55
C GLU A 120 8.24 -1.35 3.27
N LEU A 121 7.87 -2.51 3.84
CA LEU A 121 6.55 -3.10 3.72
C LEU A 121 5.47 -2.20 4.35
N GLN A 122 5.75 -1.63 5.52
CA GLN A 122 4.87 -0.64 6.14
C GLN A 122 4.71 0.60 5.26
N ALA A 123 5.83 1.18 4.81
CA ALA A 123 5.81 2.41 4.03
C ALA A 123 5.05 2.26 2.70
N VAL A 124 5.28 1.15 1.98
CA VAL A 124 4.57 0.92 0.71
C VAL A 124 3.09 0.64 0.93
N ALA A 125 2.71 -0.09 1.99
CA ALA A 125 1.30 -0.38 2.28
C ALA A 125 0.53 0.89 2.67
N GLU A 126 1.14 1.75 3.49
CA GLU A 126 0.60 3.08 3.82
C GLU A 126 0.44 3.93 2.58
N TRP A 127 1.47 3.99 1.72
CA TRP A 127 1.40 4.76 0.48
C TRP A 127 0.30 4.25 -0.47
N ILE A 128 0.16 2.93 -0.64
CA ILE A 128 -0.92 2.34 -1.46
C ILE A 128 -2.30 2.72 -0.91
N TYR A 129 -2.48 2.79 0.41
CA TYR A 129 -3.73 3.26 0.98
C TYR A 129 -3.90 4.77 0.75
N ASP A 130 -2.98 5.58 1.29
CA ASP A 130 -3.18 7.03 1.42
C ASP A 130 -3.11 7.76 0.08
N TYR A 131 -2.20 7.37 -0.82
CA TYR A 131 -1.97 8.08 -2.09
C TYR A 131 -3.17 8.01 -3.04
N PHE A 132 -3.92 6.91 -3.00
CA PHE A 132 -5.08 6.68 -3.85
C PHE A 132 -6.41 7.06 -3.18
N GLU A 133 -6.39 7.62 -1.96
CA GLU A 133 -7.59 8.10 -1.29
C GLU A 133 -8.32 9.15 -2.15
N GLY A 134 -9.61 8.94 -2.39
CA GLY A 134 -10.44 9.80 -3.24
C GLY A 134 -10.11 9.79 -4.74
N LYS A 135 -9.17 8.96 -5.21
CA LYS A 135 -8.84 8.82 -6.64
C LYS A 135 -9.65 7.69 -7.26
N GLU A 136 -10.14 7.90 -8.48
CA GLU A 136 -10.97 6.91 -9.17
C GLU A 136 -10.31 6.38 -10.44
N PHE A 137 -10.47 5.07 -10.68
CA PHE A 137 -10.06 4.42 -11.92
C PHE A 137 -11.13 4.60 -13.00
N LYS A 138 -11.15 5.80 -13.59
CA LYS A 138 -12.11 6.21 -14.62
C LYS A 138 -11.60 6.02 -16.04
#